data_AF-A0A7S0UEQ7-F1
#
_entry.id   AF-A0A7S0UEQ7-F1
#
_cell.length_a   1.000
_cell.length_b   1.000
_cell.length_c   1.000
_cell.angle_alpha   90.00
_cell.angle_beta   90.00
_cell.angle_gamma   90.00
#
_symmetry.space_group_name_H-M   'P 1'
#
loop_
_entity.id
_entity.type
_entity.pdbx_description
1 polymer ?
#
loop_
_entity_poly.entity_id
_entity_poly.type
_entity_poly.pdbx_seq_one_letter_code
_entity_poly.pdbx_strand_id
1 'polypeptide(L)'
;REEEGGEGEVHQKEIHRSVEMASRAPVRHQSQSGTLNNSMPAFSNLSAAAAAAQVPFQPGTTLNFNFAQKNMKFPRSTTLDFHNGSAIDRSRAPSQKRELGASRHTSQGGAWSAHSGPRSWTAPNTFAGAKPPTTKSSVASYLDQPKTLPAFVHLDKVALRFKCWFKDDLALLTGPDRLIIHKVVLTYYLIDDTISVMEPRQENSGLNQGCLLRRQNLVDPATGENYTWRDLSVGKDIEVRGQTYHIVDCDHYTRNWYAEQGLQLPAPLQPPLDPYEIRELQERKKRNDYEMAKQRRVQAEMMHTEEVKHRFLTYDRKVLRFYGVWDDRHHIFGQRHYVTIRFYLFDFTIDMQEREGSPSGQKTRFLVRQRIPRDFRNLDDMKLGADEGFLGLEDLVIGSVVPIFGKRIFVYDCDDFTRR
;
A
#
# COMPACT_ATOMS: atom_id res chain seq x y z
N ARG A 1 -26.26 61.96 -34.30
CA ARG A 1 -25.89 60.75 -35.06
C ARG A 1 -25.02 59.97 -34.11
N GLU A 2 -25.53 58.83 -33.65
CA GLU A 2 -24.90 57.79 -32.80
C GLU A 2 -24.55 58.24 -31.37
N GLU A 3 -25.31 57.85 -30.33
CA GLU A 3 -25.48 56.52 -29.68
C GLU A 3 -24.39 56.23 -28.64
N GLU A 4 -24.70 56.51 -27.36
CA GLU A 4 -24.17 55.76 -26.20
C GLU A 4 -25.29 55.68 -25.14
N GLY A 5 -25.83 54.48 -24.94
CA GLY A 5 -26.53 54.05 -23.72
C GLY A 5 -25.70 52.95 -23.07
N GLY A 6 -25.80 52.62 -21.79
CA GLY A 6 -26.56 53.13 -20.68
C GLY A 6 -26.09 52.35 -19.45
N GLU A 7 -25.78 53.05 -18.37
CA GLU A 7 -25.63 52.49 -17.03
C GLU A 7 -27.03 52.09 -16.53
N GLY A 8 -27.25 50.90 -15.98
CA GLY A 8 -26.91 50.59 -14.60
C GLY A 8 -28.19 50.62 -13.76
N GLU A 9 -28.86 49.46 -13.58
CA GLU A 9 -29.94 49.35 -12.60
C GLU A 9 -29.83 48.03 -11.82
N VAL A 10 -29.93 48.20 -10.51
CA VAL A 10 -29.69 47.25 -9.43
C VAL A 10 -31.04 46.89 -8.80
N HIS A 11 -31.15 45.64 -8.33
CA HIS A 11 -32.13 45.12 -7.37
C HIS A 11 -33.57 44.86 -7.87
N GLN A 12 -33.87 43.57 -8.07
CA GLN A 12 -34.87 42.81 -7.30
C GLN A 12 -35.00 41.41 -7.90
N LYS A 13 -34.75 40.35 -7.11
CA LYS A 13 -35.47 39.07 -7.15
C LYS A 13 -34.91 38.11 -6.11
N GLU A 14 -35.58 38.11 -4.98
CA GLU A 14 -35.57 37.05 -3.98
C GLU A 14 -36.70 36.07 -4.33
N ILE A 15 -36.53 34.81 -3.91
CA ILE A 15 -37.56 33.75 -3.79
C ILE A 15 -37.95 33.01 -5.09
N HIS A 16 -37.28 31.88 -5.35
CA HIS A 16 -37.96 30.61 -5.68
C HIS A 16 -36.97 29.44 -5.56
N ARG A 17 -36.98 28.80 -4.39
CA ARG A 17 -36.39 27.49 -4.12
C ARG A 17 -37.51 26.65 -3.50
N SER A 18 -37.58 25.36 -3.84
CA SER A 18 -38.46 24.30 -3.30
C SER A 18 -39.60 23.88 -4.24
N VAL A 19 -39.36 22.83 -5.02
CA VAL A 19 -40.38 21.88 -5.48
C VAL A 19 -39.76 20.47 -5.41
N GLU A 20 -40.58 19.51 -4.96
CA GLU A 20 -40.41 18.05 -4.95
C GLU A 20 -39.72 17.37 -3.76
N MET A 21 -40.48 17.25 -2.66
CA MET A 21 -40.55 16.01 -1.87
C MET A 21 -42.01 15.62 -1.58
N ALA A 22 -42.33 14.39 -1.98
CA ALA A 22 -43.18 13.38 -1.34
C ALA A 22 -44.45 13.79 -0.55
N SER A 23 -45.62 13.33 -1.02
CA SER A 23 -46.60 12.63 -0.16
C SER A 23 -47.71 11.97 -0.98
N ARG A 24 -47.79 10.63 -0.99
CA ARG A 24 -48.99 9.87 -1.35
C ARG A 24 -49.42 9.04 -0.13
N ALA A 25 -50.69 9.19 0.20
CA ALA A 25 -51.34 8.80 1.45
C ALA A 25 -51.54 7.28 1.64
N PRO A 26 -51.64 6.79 2.89
CA PRO A 26 -52.10 5.44 3.21
C PRO A 26 -53.62 5.39 3.44
N VAL A 27 -54.26 4.35 2.92
CA VAL A 27 -55.67 4.03 3.15
C VAL A 27 -55.82 3.25 4.46
N ARG A 28 -56.75 3.70 5.30
CA ARG A 28 -57.10 3.15 6.61
C ARG A 28 -58.45 2.44 6.50
N HIS A 29 -58.54 1.19 6.91
CA HIS A 29 -59.81 0.53 7.26
C HIS A 29 -59.77 0.02 8.69
N GLN A 30 -60.95 0.00 9.29
CA GLN A 30 -61.25 0.22 10.70
C GLN A 30 -61.00 -1.01 11.59
N SER A 31 -60.61 -0.73 12.84
CA SER A 31 -60.69 -1.64 13.97
C SER A 31 -62.01 -1.40 14.73
N GLN A 32 -62.77 -2.47 15.03
CA GLN A 32 -63.72 -2.47 16.13
C GLN A 32 -63.27 -3.42 17.23
N SER A 33 -63.60 -2.98 18.43
CA SER A 33 -63.28 -3.38 19.80
C SER A 33 -63.61 -4.80 20.23
N GLY A 34 -62.91 -5.28 21.28
CA GLY A 34 -63.44 -6.31 22.17
C GLY A 34 -62.41 -6.96 23.10
N THR A 35 -62.03 -6.29 24.18
CA THR A 35 -61.42 -6.93 25.37
C THR A 35 -62.47 -7.74 26.14
N LEU A 36 -62.14 -8.96 26.58
CA LEU A 36 -62.37 -9.47 27.96
C LEU A 36 -61.92 -10.95 28.16
N ASN A 37 -61.00 -11.12 29.12
CA ASN A 37 -60.88 -12.16 30.16
C ASN A 37 -60.90 -13.68 29.86
N ASN A 38 -59.74 -14.28 30.15
CA ASN A 38 -59.50 -15.51 30.94
C ASN A 38 -60.55 -16.63 30.96
N SER A 39 -60.22 -17.75 30.33
CA SER A 39 -60.11 -19.06 31.00
C SER A 39 -59.44 -20.10 30.07
N MET A 40 -58.40 -20.77 30.54
CA MET A 40 -58.00 -22.10 30.03
C MET A 40 -58.76 -23.15 30.85
N PRO A 41 -59.30 -24.22 30.22
CA PRO A 41 -58.53 -25.45 29.92
C PRO A 41 -58.97 -26.07 28.56
N ALA A 42 -58.39 -27.10 27.94
CA ALA A 42 -57.44 -28.13 28.32
C ALA A 42 -56.57 -28.47 27.10
N PHE A 43 -55.28 -28.76 27.31
CA PHE A 43 -54.39 -29.25 26.26
C PHE A 43 -54.78 -30.68 25.86
N SER A 44 -55.40 -30.84 24.69
CA SER A 44 -55.45 -32.12 23.97
C SER A 44 -54.38 -32.11 22.85
N ASN A 45 -53.36 -32.94 23.05
CA ASN A 45 -52.37 -33.49 22.10
C ASN A 45 -52.29 -32.86 20.69
N LEU A 46 -51.52 -31.78 20.55
CA LEU A 46 -51.06 -31.25 19.26
C LEU A 46 -50.11 -32.20 18.50
N SER A 47 -49.60 -33.27 19.11
CA SER A 47 -48.67 -34.20 18.45
C SER A 47 -49.34 -35.13 17.43
N ALA A 48 -50.63 -35.44 17.60
CA ALA A 48 -51.36 -36.33 16.69
C ALA A 48 -51.73 -35.62 15.37
N ALA A 49 -52.05 -34.32 15.41
CA ALA A 49 -52.35 -33.54 14.22
C ALA A 49 -51.10 -33.29 13.34
N ALA A 50 -49.92 -33.18 13.96
CA ALA A 50 -48.66 -32.98 13.24
C ALA A 50 -48.18 -34.23 12.48
N ALA A 51 -48.46 -35.44 12.99
CA ALA A 51 -48.06 -36.70 12.36
C ALA A 51 -48.87 -37.02 11.09
N ALA A 52 -50.07 -36.47 10.94
CA ALA A 52 -50.94 -36.68 9.78
C ALA A 52 -50.72 -35.66 8.63
N ALA A 53 -49.94 -34.60 8.87
CA ALA A 53 -49.66 -33.58 7.86
C ALA A 53 -48.50 -34.02 6.94
N GLN A 54 -48.78 -34.85 5.94
CA GLN A 54 -47.83 -35.11 4.86
C GLN A 54 -47.76 -33.90 3.92
N VAL A 55 -46.68 -33.11 4.04
CA VAL A 55 -46.43 -32.00 3.12
C VAL A 55 -45.86 -32.58 1.81
N PRO A 56 -46.45 -32.26 0.64
CA PRO A 56 -45.96 -32.77 -0.64
C PRO A 56 -44.57 -32.18 -0.97
N PHE A 57 -43.65 -33.02 -1.43
CA PHE A 57 -42.29 -32.63 -1.84
C PHE A 57 -42.28 -31.97 -3.23
N GLN A 58 -42.92 -30.81 -3.34
CA GLN A 58 -42.85 -29.96 -4.53
C GLN A 58 -41.82 -28.83 -4.33
N PRO A 59 -41.22 -28.29 -5.42
CA PRO A 59 -40.38 -27.11 -5.33
C PRO A 59 -41.20 -25.95 -4.75
N GLY A 60 -40.87 -25.49 -3.53
CA GLY A 60 -41.55 -24.39 -2.84
C GLY A 60 -42.30 -24.74 -1.55
N THR A 61 -42.53 -26.04 -1.27
CA THR A 61 -43.12 -26.49 0.02
C THR A 61 -42.09 -26.80 1.10
N THR A 62 -40.80 -26.51 0.85
CA THR A 62 -39.76 -26.59 1.88
C THR A 62 -39.82 -25.37 2.79
N LEU A 63 -39.94 -25.58 4.09
CA LEU A 63 -39.80 -24.49 5.07
C LEU A 63 -38.42 -23.85 4.88
N ASN A 64 -38.39 -22.58 4.46
CA ASN A 64 -37.17 -21.79 4.31
C ASN A 64 -36.53 -21.51 5.68
N PHE A 65 -35.94 -22.54 6.29
CA PHE A 65 -34.95 -22.36 7.33
C PHE A 65 -33.66 -21.92 6.65
N ASN A 66 -33.45 -20.61 6.55
CA ASN A 66 -32.13 -20.03 6.35
C ASN A 66 -31.29 -20.35 7.59
N PHE A 67 -30.85 -21.60 7.73
CA PHE A 67 -29.76 -21.97 8.63
C PHE A 67 -28.50 -21.32 8.04
N ALA A 68 -28.18 -20.12 8.51
CA ALA A 68 -26.86 -19.54 8.33
C ALA A 68 -25.85 -20.41 9.11
N GLN A 69 -25.42 -21.51 8.50
CA GLN A 69 -24.49 -22.49 9.09
C GLN A 69 -23.07 -21.95 9.10
N LYS A 70 -22.80 -20.95 9.94
CA LYS A 70 -21.41 -20.50 10.14
C LYS A 70 -20.54 -21.55 10.88
N ASN A 71 -21.14 -22.54 11.55
CA ASN A 71 -20.42 -23.51 12.39
C ASN A 71 -20.70 -25.00 12.10
N MET A 72 -21.41 -25.38 11.03
CA MET A 72 -21.55 -26.81 10.66
C MET A 72 -20.46 -27.21 9.67
N LYS A 73 -19.64 -28.20 10.06
CA LYS A 73 -18.66 -28.83 9.17
C LYS A 73 -19.33 -29.97 8.41
N PHE A 74 -19.23 -29.96 7.08
CA PHE A 74 -19.74 -31.01 6.19
C PHE A 74 -18.60 -31.90 5.69
N PRO A 75 -18.15 -32.91 6.47
CA PRO A 75 -17.15 -33.84 5.98
C PRO A 75 -17.74 -34.66 4.83
N ARG A 76 -17.03 -34.69 3.69
CA ARG A 76 -17.34 -35.64 2.61
C ARG A 76 -16.81 -37.01 3.00
N SER A 77 -17.66 -38.03 2.99
CA SER A 77 -17.21 -39.41 3.19
C SER A 77 -16.53 -39.93 1.93
N THR A 78 -15.36 -40.56 2.09
CA THR A 78 -14.70 -41.36 1.05
C THR A 78 -15.30 -42.76 1.00
N THR A 79 -16.61 -42.82 0.79
CA THR A 79 -17.35 -44.08 0.61
C THR A 79 -17.13 -44.67 -0.77
N LEU A 80 -16.83 -43.85 -1.78
CA LEU A 80 -16.43 -44.28 -3.11
C LEU A 80 -14.96 -43.90 -3.33
N ASP A 81 -14.13 -44.87 -3.70
CA ASP A 81 -12.69 -44.67 -3.88
C ASP A 81 -12.20 -45.48 -5.09
N PHE A 82 -11.08 -45.07 -5.69
CA PHE A 82 -10.46 -45.80 -6.81
C PHE A 82 -9.11 -46.35 -6.38
N HIS A 83 -8.92 -47.66 -6.50
CA HIS A 83 -7.65 -48.31 -6.21
C HIS A 83 -7.21 -49.16 -7.39
N ASN A 84 -5.99 -48.94 -7.87
CA ASN A 84 -5.35 -49.66 -8.97
C ASN A 84 -6.27 -49.84 -10.21
N GLY A 85 -6.97 -48.78 -10.61
CA GLY A 85 -7.81 -48.77 -11.81
C GLY A 85 -9.22 -49.35 -11.66
N SER A 86 -9.64 -49.71 -10.44
CA SER A 86 -10.98 -50.26 -10.16
C SER A 86 -11.73 -49.44 -9.10
N ALA A 87 -13.05 -49.26 -9.31
CA ALA A 87 -13.92 -48.52 -8.40
C ALA A 87 -14.31 -49.40 -7.20
N ILE A 88 -14.15 -48.86 -5.99
CA ILE A 88 -14.46 -49.54 -4.73
C ILE A 88 -15.55 -48.75 -3.99
N ASP A 89 -16.63 -49.43 -3.64
CA ASP A 89 -17.71 -48.90 -2.79
C ASP A 89 -17.60 -49.46 -1.36
N ARG A 90 -17.25 -48.58 -0.42
CA ARG A 90 -17.09 -48.86 1.02
C ARG A 90 -18.37 -48.64 1.82
N SER A 91 -19.48 -48.24 1.18
CA SER A 91 -20.77 -47.99 1.86
C SER A 91 -21.38 -49.24 2.49
N ARG A 92 -20.97 -50.43 2.06
CA ARG A 92 -21.54 -51.73 2.45
C ARG A 92 -20.80 -52.46 3.57
N ALA A 93 -19.72 -51.89 4.12
CA ALA A 93 -18.97 -52.51 5.20
C ALA A 93 -19.71 -52.33 6.55
N PRO A 94 -20.01 -53.42 7.30
CA PRO A 94 -20.62 -53.30 8.62
C PRO A 94 -19.67 -52.57 9.57
N SER A 95 -20.24 -51.66 10.36
CA SER A 95 -19.59 -50.72 11.25
C SER A 95 -18.50 -51.35 12.13
N GLN A 96 -17.23 -51.02 11.88
CA GLN A 96 -16.21 -51.14 12.91
C GLN A 96 -16.47 -50.04 13.96
N LYS A 97 -16.73 -50.49 15.20
CA LYS A 97 -16.84 -49.64 16.39
C LYS A 97 -15.65 -48.67 16.44
N ARG A 98 -15.93 -47.37 16.42
CA ARG A 98 -15.00 -46.35 16.93
C ARG A 98 -14.83 -46.58 18.43
N GLU A 99 -13.64 -46.97 18.87
CA GLU A 99 -13.28 -46.85 20.29
C GLU A 99 -13.18 -45.36 20.66
N LEU A 100 -14.18 -44.89 21.41
CA LEU A 100 -14.16 -43.64 22.15
C LEU A 100 -13.88 -44.01 23.61
N GLY A 101 -12.67 -43.70 24.09
CA GLY A 101 -12.33 -43.96 25.49
C GLY A 101 -10.90 -43.58 25.86
N ALA A 102 -10.60 -42.29 26.00
CA ALA A 102 -9.68 -41.77 27.01
C ALA A 102 -9.74 -40.23 27.04
N SER A 103 -10.60 -39.71 27.91
CA SER A 103 -10.48 -38.33 28.42
C SER A 103 -9.50 -38.33 29.59
N ARG A 104 -8.52 -37.42 29.58
CA ARG A 104 -7.92 -36.89 30.80
C ARG A 104 -7.35 -35.49 30.56
N HIS A 105 -8.05 -34.49 31.11
CA HIS A 105 -7.43 -33.24 31.53
C HIS A 105 -6.92 -33.42 32.97
N THR A 106 -5.67 -33.02 33.24
CA THR A 106 -5.26 -32.18 34.39
C THR A 106 -3.74 -31.94 34.42
N SER A 107 -3.38 -30.65 34.41
CA SER A 107 -2.30 -29.91 35.08
C SER A 107 -0.89 -30.48 35.36
N GLN A 108 0.07 -29.58 35.06
CA GLN A 108 1.38 -29.31 35.71
C GLN A 108 2.61 -30.20 35.46
N GLY A 109 3.74 -29.51 35.20
CA GLY A 109 5.08 -29.99 35.55
C GLY A 109 6.01 -30.13 34.35
N GLY A 110 7.06 -29.32 34.29
CA GLY A 110 7.99 -29.26 33.15
C GLY A 110 8.85 -30.51 32.98
N ALA A 111 9.44 -30.64 31.79
CA ALA A 111 10.89 -30.83 31.61
C ALA A 111 11.21 -30.97 30.11
N TRP A 112 12.25 -30.27 29.70
CA TRP A 112 12.84 -30.29 28.37
C TRP A 112 13.74 -31.52 28.21
N SER A 113 13.60 -32.27 27.11
CA SER A 113 14.67 -33.01 26.40
C SER A 113 14.05 -33.51 25.09
N ALA A 114 14.41 -32.97 23.93
CA ALA A 114 15.63 -33.23 23.17
C ALA A 114 15.69 -34.67 22.63
N HIS A 115 15.97 -34.77 21.32
CA HIS A 115 16.11 -35.97 20.48
C HIS A 115 14.84 -36.49 19.79
N SER A 116 14.58 -36.02 18.57
CA SER A 116 14.68 -36.87 17.37
C SER A 116 14.23 -36.13 16.10
N GLY A 117 15.11 -36.12 15.10
CA GLY A 117 14.91 -35.50 13.79
C GLY A 117 13.98 -36.27 12.84
N PRO A 118 13.85 -35.80 11.59
CA PRO A 118 12.76 -36.14 10.69
C PRO A 118 12.90 -37.54 10.08
N ARG A 119 11.85 -38.38 10.20
CA ARG A 119 11.75 -39.67 9.52
C ARG A 119 11.25 -39.48 8.08
N SER A 120 12.16 -39.66 7.12
CA SER A 120 11.86 -39.98 5.74
C SER A 120 11.40 -41.44 5.62
N TRP A 121 10.34 -41.69 4.86
CA TRP A 121 9.89 -43.03 4.50
C TRP A 121 10.67 -43.53 3.28
N THR A 122 11.52 -44.53 3.45
CA THR A 122 12.08 -45.35 2.38
C THR A 122 11.66 -46.81 2.60
N ALA A 123 11.12 -47.44 1.56
CA ALA A 123 10.68 -48.83 1.55
C ALA A 123 11.87 -49.81 1.68
N PRO A 124 11.66 -51.01 2.26
CA PRO A 124 12.74 -51.98 2.51
C PRO A 124 13.12 -52.79 1.26
N ASN A 125 14.43 -53.03 1.15
CA ASN A 125 15.13 -53.79 0.11
C ASN A 125 14.67 -55.25 0.01
N THR A 126 14.55 -55.74 -1.22
CA THR A 126 14.74 -57.15 -1.56
C THR A 126 15.82 -57.26 -2.62
N PHE A 127 16.73 -58.22 -2.41
CA PHE A 127 17.83 -58.67 -3.27
C PHE A 127 19.21 -58.00 -3.06
N ALA A 128 20.00 -58.62 -2.19
CA ALA A 128 21.45 -58.49 -2.14
C ALA A 128 22.09 -59.55 -3.05
N GLY A 129 23.09 -59.16 -3.85
CA GLY A 129 24.07 -60.10 -4.39
C GLY A 129 24.39 -60.00 -5.88
N ALA A 130 24.88 -58.85 -6.36
CA ALA A 130 25.86 -58.76 -7.46
C ALA A 130 26.30 -57.30 -7.62
N LYS A 131 27.61 -56.99 -7.58
CA LYS A 131 28.12 -55.69 -8.02
C LYS A 131 28.12 -55.66 -9.55
N PRO A 132 27.44 -54.71 -10.23
CA PRO A 132 27.74 -54.43 -11.62
C PRO A 132 28.95 -53.47 -11.74
N PRO A 133 29.65 -53.49 -12.87
CA PRO A 133 30.97 -52.89 -13.04
C PRO A 133 30.90 -51.36 -13.11
N THR A 134 31.98 -50.73 -12.69
CA THR A 134 32.27 -49.32 -12.97
C THR A 134 32.52 -49.13 -14.47
N THR A 135 31.47 -48.85 -15.23
CA THR A 135 31.60 -48.29 -16.58
C THR A 135 31.25 -46.80 -16.54
N LYS A 136 32.28 -45.97 -16.71
CA LYS A 136 32.11 -44.62 -17.23
C LYS A 136 31.64 -44.76 -18.68
N SER A 137 30.32 -44.80 -18.90
CA SER A 137 29.73 -44.64 -20.23
C SER A 137 28.71 -43.51 -20.17
N SER A 138 28.97 -42.50 -20.99
CA SER A 138 28.10 -41.39 -21.31
C SER A 138 26.63 -41.78 -21.39
N VAL A 139 25.77 -41.02 -20.71
CA VAL A 139 24.32 -40.95 -21.00
C VAL A 139 24.16 -40.28 -22.37
N ALA A 140 24.46 -41.02 -23.42
CA ALA A 140 24.14 -40.67 -24.78
C ALA A 140 24.04 -41.96 -25.59
N SER A 141 22.83 -42.49 -25.63
CA SER A 141 22.31 -43.15 -26.82
C SER A 141 20.78 -42.98 -26.82
N TYR A 142 20.35 -41.73 -26.95
CA TYR A 142 19.06 -41.33 -27.56
C TYR A 142 18.97 -41.75 -29.05
N LEU A 143 19.78 -42.73 -29.46
CA LEU A 143 19.87 -43.30 -30.80
C LEU A 143 18.79 -44.35 -31.07
N ASP A 144 17.90 -44.61 -30.11
CA ASP A 144 16.53 -45.02 -30.44
C ASP A 144 15.65 -43.76 -30.47
N GLN A 145 15.90 -42.88 -31.45
CA GLN A 145 14.96 -41.82 -31.77
C GLN A 145 13.62 -42.47 -32.16
N PRO A 146 12.48 -42.17 -31.51
CA PRO A 146 11.23 -42.48 -32.16
C PRO A 146 11.07 -41.52 -33.34
N LYS A 147 10.73 -42.09 -34.49
CA LYS A 147 10.17 -41.41 -35.67
C LYS A 147 9.31 -40.22 -35.22
N THR A 148 9.76 -39.01 -35.51
CA THR A 148 9.06 -37.71 -35.33
C THR A 148 7.87 -37.79 -34.38
N LEU A 149 8.09 -37.52 -33.08
CA LEU A 149 6.99 -37.40 -32.12
C LEU A 149 5.91 -36.49 -32.70
N PRO A 150 4.63 -36.89 -32.67
CA PRO A 150 3.55 -36.07 -33.21
C PRO A 150 3.55 -34.64 -32.63
N ALA A 151 3.09 -33.67 -33.41
CA ALA A 151 2.99 -32.25 -33.05
C ALA A 151 2.41 -32.04 -31.64
N PHE A 152 1.30 -32.73 -31.35
CA PHE A 152 0.59 -32.60 -30.09
C PHE A 152 1.39 -33.04 -28.85
N VAL A 153 2.46 -33.82 -29.01
CA VAL A 153 3.28 -34.31 -27.88
C VAL A 153 4.39 -33.34 -27.53
N HIS A 154 5.04 -32.75 -28.54
CA HIS A 154 6.17 -31.85 -28.31
C HIS A 154 5.76 -30.38 -28.16
N LEU A 155 4.60 -29.99 -28.72
CA LEU A 155 4.03 -28.64 -28.61
C LEU A 155 3.00 -28.53 -27.48
N ASP A 156 2.79 -29.59 -26.68
CA ASP A 156 1.85 -29.54 -25.57
C ASP A 156 2.25 -28.44 -24.58
N LYS A 157 1.26 -27.61 -24.21
CA LYS A 157 1.40 -26.45 -23.31
C LYS A 157 2.40 -25.38 -23.77
N VAL A 158 2.92 -25.48 -24.99
CA VAL A 158 3.73 -24.41 -25.57
C VAL A 158 2.83 -23.35 -26.17
N ALA A 159 2.91 -22.14 -25.62
CA ALA A 159 2.14 -21.01 -26.08
C ALA A 159 3.03 -19.77 -26.23
N LEU A 160 2.79 -19.03 -27.31
CA LEU A 160 3.46 -17.78 -27.62
C LEU A 160 2.57 -16.63 -27.17
N ARG A 161 3.12 -15.74 -26.34
CA ARG A 161 2.38 -14.65 -25.73
C ARG A 161 2.87 -13.30 -26.23
N PHE A 162 1.91 -12.47 -26.61
CA PHE A 162 2.08 -11.13 -27.16
C PHE A 162 1.26 -10.13 -26.35
N LYS A 163 1.82 -8.94 -26.16
CA LYS A 163 1.11 -7.78 -25.64
C LYS A 163 0.64 -6.95 -26.81
N CYS A 164 -0.64 -6.66 -26.82
CA CYS A 164 -1.26 -5.87 -27.86
C CYS A 164 -2.08 -4.75 -27.24
N TRP A 165 -2.46 -3.77 -28.06
CA TRP A 165 -3.48 -2.80 -27.69
C TRP A 165 -4.43 -2.58 -28.85
N PHE A 166 -5.65 -2.16 -28.53
CA PHE A 166 -6.57 -1.64 -29.53
C PHE A 166 -7.30 -0.43 -28.96
N LYS A 167 -7.78 0.42 -29.85
CA LYS A 167 -8.61 1.57 -29.51
C LYS A 167 -10.07 1.14 -29.54
N ASP A 168 -10.82 1.47 -28.48
CA ASP A 168 -12.27 1.28 -28.48
C ASP A 168 -12.92 2.40 -29.30
N ASP A 169 -13.32 2.08 -30.53
CA ASP A 169 -14.02 3.02 -31.40
C ASP A 169 -15.46 3.27 -30.96
N LEU A 170 -16.07 2.36 -30.18
CA LEU A 170 -17.43 2.53 -29.65
C LEU A 170 -17.48 3.59 -28.55
N ALA A 171 -16.38 3.76 -27.80
CA ALA A 171 -16.25 4.81 -26.78
C ALA A 171 -16.45 6.22 -27.36
N LEU A 172 -16.08 6.43 -28.63
CA LEU A 172 -16.25 7.71 -29.33
C LEU A 172 -17.73 8.09 -29.52
N LEU A 173 -18.66 7.12 -29.55
CA LEU A 173 -20.10 7.41 -29.65
C LEU A 173 -20.68 7.95 -28.34
N THR A 174 -20.05 7.68 -27.20
CA THR A 174 -20.53 8.16 -25.89
C THR A 174 -20.02 9.57 -25.59
N GLY A 175 -18.93 10.01 -26.24
CA GLY A 175 -18.43 11.38 -26.20
C GLY A 175 -17.13 11.55 -26.99
N PRO A 176 -16.91 12.69 -27.66
CA PRO A 176 -15.77 12.90 -28.57
C PRO A 176 -14.40 12.85 -27.88
N ASP A 177 -14.35 13.13 -26.57
CA ASP A 177 -13.11 13.19 -25.79
C ASP A 177 -12.78 11.87 -25.08
N ARG A 178 -13.60 10.83 -25.25
CA ARG A 178 -13.43 9.56 -24.54
C ARG A 178 -12.65 8.56 -25.41
N LEU A 179 -11.35 8.77 -25.51
CA LEU A 179 -10.43 7.79 -26.08
C LEU A 179 -10.12 6.71 -25.03
N ILE A 180 -10.55 5.47 -25.26
CA ILE A 180 -10.21 4.33 -24.39
C ILE A 180 -9.25 3.42 -25.14
N ILE A 181 -8.13 3.08 -24.50
CA ILE A 181 -7.14 2.15 -25.04
C ILE A 181 -7.14 0.88 -24.19
N HIS A 182 -7.51 -0.24 -24.80
CA HIS A 182 -7.49 -1.54 -24.13
C HIS A 182 -6.13 -2.19 -24.36
N LYS A 183 -5.41 -2.46 -23.26
CA LYS A 183 -4.18 -3.24 -23.28
C LYS A 183 -4.55 -4.70 -23.11
N VAL A 184 -4.17 -5.56 -24.05
CA VAL A 184 -4.56 -6.97 -24.05
C VAL A 184 -3.37 -7.88 -24.21
N VAL A 185 -3.58 -9.15 -23.88
CA VAL A 185 -2.62 -10.22 -24.03
C VAL A 185 -3.18 -11.23 -25.01
N LEU A 186 -2.52 -11.37 -26.16
CA LEU A 186 -2.81 -12.38 -27.15
C LEU A 186 -1.93 -13.60 -26.88
N THR A 187 -2.55 -14.78 -26.83
CA THR A 187 -1.86 -16.05 -26.63
C THR A 187 -2.15 -16.95 -27.83
N TYR A 188 -1.10 -17.36 -28.52
CA TYR A 188 -1.12 -18.31 -29.63
C TYR A 188 -0.67 -19.69 -29.15
N TYR A 189 -1.46 -20.72 -29.40
CA TYR A 189 -1.15 -22.08 -28.97
C TYR A 189 -0.56 -22.87 -30.15
N LEU A 190 0.70 -23.28 -30.03
CA LEU A 190 1.42 -23.97 -31.13
C LEU A 190 0.85 -25.36 -31.44
N ILE A 191 0.13 -25.97 -30.51
CA ILE A 191 -0.40 -27.34 -30.66
C ILE A 191 -1.49 -27.45 -31.73
N ASP A 192 -2.31 -26.41 -31.88
CA ASP A 192 -3.52 -26.42 -32.72
C ASP A 192 -3.74 -25.11 -33.48
N ASP A 193 -2.74 -24.22 -33.50
CA ASP A 193 -2.76 -22.91 -34.16
C ASP A 193 -3.94 -22.01 -33.74
N THR A 194 -4.46 -22.23 -32.53
CA THR A 194 -5.56 -21.43 -31.97
C THR A 194 -5.06 -20.18 -31.28
N ILE A 195 -5.91 -19.16 -31.22
CA ILE A 195 -5.64 -17.87 -30.57
C ILE A 195 -6.67 -17.62 -29.48
N SER A 196 -6.20 -17.08 -28.36
CA SER A 196 -7.04 -16.50 -27.31
C SER A 196 -6.57 -15.10 -26.97
N VAL A 197 -7.50 -14.21 -26.64
CA VAL A 197 -7.21 -12.81 -26.30
C VAL A 197 -7.85 -12.50 -24.96
N MET A 198 -7.03 -12.01 -24.02
CA MET A 198 -7.45 -11.67 -22.68
C MET A 198 -6.98 -10.26 -22.31
N GLU A 199 -7.91 -9.44 -21.82
CA GLU A 199 -7.62 -8.20 -21.16
C GLU A 199 -7.29 -8.46 -19.67
N PRO A 200 -6.11 -8.04 -19.18
CA PRO A 200 -5.78 -8.11 -17.77
C PRO A 200 -6.71 -7.19 -16.96
N ARG A 201 -7.09 -7.65 -15.77
CA ARG A 201 -7.94 -6.87 -14.87
C ARG A 201 -7.13 -5.73 -14.24
N GLN A 202 -7.64 -4.52 -14.34
CA GLN A 202 -7.12 -3.30 -13.75
C GLN A 202 -8.07 -2.84 -12.65
N GLU A 203 -7.51 -2.54 -11.47
CA GLU A 203 -8.27 -2.02 -10.35
C GLU A 203 -8.87 -0.65 -10.70
N ASN A 204 -10.12 -0.42 -10.29
CA ASN A 204 -10.84 0.84 -10.50
C ASN A 204 -11.03 1.26 -11.97
N SER A 205 -10.83 0.36 -12.95
CA SER A 205 -11.04 0.68 -14.37
C SER A 205 -12.51 0.97 -14.71
N GLY A 206 -13.45 0.35 -13.98
CA GLY A 206 -14.88 0.45 -14.27
C GLY A 206 -15.32 -0.23 -15.58
N LEU A 207 -14.42 -0.97 -16.23
CA LEU A 207 -14.65 -1.69 -17.48
C LEU A 207 -14.84 -3.18 -17.24
N ASN A 208 -15.62 -3.84 -18.11
CA ASN A 208 -15.82 -5.29 -18.05
C ASN A 208 -14.62 -6.02 -18.68
N GLN A 209 -13.58 -6.25 -17.88
CA GLN A 209 -12.32 -6.84 -18.32
C GLN A 209 -12.29 -8.36 -18.20
N GLY A 210 -11.47 -9.01 -19.04
CA GLY A 210 -11.23 -10.45 -18.99
C GLY A 210 -11.09 -11.07 -20.37
N CYS A 211 -11.73 -12.22 -20.60
CA CYS A 211 -11.62 -12.94 -21.86
C CYS A 211 -12.39 -12.23 -22.98
N LEU A 212 -11.67 -11.60 -23.91
CA LEU A 212 -12.25 -10.96 -25.11
C LEU A 212 -12.48 -11.98 -26.23
N LEU A 213 -11.53 -12.90 -26.41
CA LEU A 213 -11.62 -13.99 -27.37
C LEU A 213 -11.27 -15.31 -26.68
N ARG A 214 -12.24 -16.24 -26.64
CA ARG A 214 -11.97 -17.62 -26.22
C ARG A 214 -11.09 -18.32 -27.25
N ARG A 215 -10.30 -19.30 -26.81
CA ARG A 215 -9.42 -20.10 -27.65
C ARG A 215 -10.18 -20.65 -28.86
N GLN A 216 -9.83 -20.20 -30.05
CA GLN A 216 -10.40 -20.63 -31.32
C GLN A 216 -9.42 -20.36 -32.47
N ASN A 217 -9.62 -21.00 -33.61
CA ASN A 217 -8.89 -20.63 -34.82
C ASN A 217 -9.39 -19.27 -35.31
N LEU A 218 -8.44 -18.44 -35.74
CA LEU A 218 -8.72 -17.14 -36.29
C LEU A 218 -8.23 -17.12 -37.74
N VAL A 219 -9.11 -16.67 -38.62
CA VAL A 219 -8.84 -16.53 -40.05
C VAL A 219 -8.43 -15.09 -40.32
N ASP A 220 -7.36 -14.91 -41.06
CA ASP A 220 -6.94 -13.60 -41.56
C ASP A 220 -7.90 -13.15 -42.68
N PRO A 221 -8.59 -12.00 -42.52
CA PRO A 221 -9.51 -11.52 -43.54
C PRO A 221 -8.84 -11.15 -44.86
N ALA A 222 -7.53 -10.87 -44.87
CA ALA A 222 -6.80 -10.50 -46.09
C ALA A 222 -6.44 -11.71 -46.95
N THR A 223 -5.96 -12.79 -46.33
CA THR A 223 -5.52 -14.01 -47.04
C THR A 223 -6.60 -15.10 -47.10
N GLY A 224 -7.56 -15.09 -46.17
CA GLY A 224 -8.55 -16.15 -46.00
C GLY A 224 -7.98 -17.42 -45.36
N GLU A 225 -6.72 -17.41 -44.94
CA GLU A 225 -6.05 -18.53 -44.27
C GLU A 225 -6.04 -18.33 -42.74
N ASN A 226 -5.78 -19.40 -41.99
CA ASN A 226 -5.65 -19.28 -40.54
C ASN A 226 -4.38 -18.52 -40.18
N TYR A 227 -4.45 -17.65 -39.17
CA TYR A 227 -3.26 -16.99 -38.67
C TYR A 227 -2.22 -18.00 -38.20
N THR A 228 -1.01 -17.84 -38.69
CA THR A 228 0.15 -18.62 -38.26
C THR A 228 1.01 -17.79 -37.33
N TRP A 229 1.86 -18.44 -36.52
CA TRP A 229 2.86 -17.75 -35.72
C TRP A 229 3.77 -16.82 -36.56
N ARG A 230 4.02 -17.12 -37.84
CA ARG A 230 4.84 -16.27 -38.74
C ARG A 230 4.18 -14.92 -39.06
N ASP A 231 2.85 -14.87 -38.98
CA ASP A 231 2.08 -13.66 -39.25
C ASP A 231 2.09 -12.72 -38.03
N LEU A 232 2.39 -13.27 -36.85
CA LEU A 232 2.49 -12.54 -35.59
C LEU A 232 3.93 -12.02 -35.38
N SER A 233 4.09 -10.70 -35.39
CA SER A 233 5.35 -10.05 -35.02
C SER A 233 5.11 -8.70 -34.35
N VAL A 234 6.06 -8.24 -33.55
CA VAL A 234 6.02 -6.90 -32.95
C VAL A 234 5.95 -5.83 -34.05
N GLY A 235 4.98 -4.91 -33.94
CA GLY A 235 4.71 -3.85 -34.92
C GLY A 235 3.74 -4.24 -36.03
N LYS A 236 3.25 -5.49 -36.08
CA LYS A 236 2.17 -5.88 -36.98
C LYS A 236 0.80 -5.78 -36.31
N ASP A 237 -0.21 -5.69 -37.17
CA ASP A 237 -1.60 -5.62 -36.78
C ASP A 237 -2.28 -6.96 -37.05
N ILE A 238 -3.17 -7.37 -36.15
CA ILE A 238 -4.00 -8.57 -36.29
C ILE A 238 -5.47 -8.17 -36.17
N GLU A 239 -6.30 -8.61 -37.11
CA GLU A 239 -7.73 -8.37 -37.07
C GLU A 239 -8.46 -9.52 -36.37
N VAL A 240 -9.17 -9.21 -35.30
CA VAL A 240 -9.95 -10.16 -34.51
C VAL A 240 -11.41 -9.69 -34.47
N ARG A 241 -12.31 -10.41 -35.18
CA ARG A 241 -13.75 -10.12 -35.22
C ARG A 241 -14.09 -8.66 -35.61
N GLY A 242 -13.37 -8.10 -36.59
CA GLY A 242 -13.58 -6.74 -37.07
C GLY A 242 -12.89 -5.64 -36.25
N GLN A 243 -12.13 -6.01 -35.21
CA GLN A 243 -11.31 -5.08 -34.43
C GLN A 243 -9.83 -5.33 -34.72
N THR A 244 -9.07 -4.27 -35.02
CA THR A 244 -7.63 -4.33 -35.24
C THR A 244 -6.87 -4.22 -33.90
N TYR A 245 -5.95 -5.15 -33.67
CA TYR A 245 -5.08 -5.20 -32.50
C TYR A 245 -3.64 -4.97 -32.95
N HIS A 246 -2.97 -4.03 -32.30
CA HIS A 246 -1.59 -3.67 -32.59
C HIS A 246 -0.66 -4.42 -31.64
N ILE A 247 0.22 -5.28 -32.19
CA ILE A 247 1.18 -6.04 -31.38
C ILE A 247 2.36 -5.13 -31.02
N VAL A 248 2.59 -4.89 -29.73
CA VAL A 248 3.64 -3.97 -29.26
C VAL A 248 4.82 -4.66 -28.61
N ASP A 249 4.60 -5.81 -27.97
CA ASP A 249 5.65 -6.52 -27.26
C ASP A 249 5.33 -8.01 -27.18
N CYS A 250 6.31 -8.81 -26.78
CA CYS A 250 6.16 -10.24 -26.58
C CYS A 250 6.94 -10.70 -25.34
N ASP A 251 6.57 -11.86 -24.83
CA ASP A 251 7.28 -12.45 -23.71
C ASP A 251 8.70 -12.88 -24.09
N HIS A 252 9.57 -12.95 -23.08
CA HIS A 252 10.94 -13.45 -23.25
C HIS A 252 10.99 -14.86 -23.84
N TYR A 253 10.06 -15.74 -23.43
CA TYR A 253 9.94 -17.09 -24.00
C TYR A 253 9.64 -17.04 -25.50
N THR A 254 8.63 -16.26 -25.89
CA THR A 254 8.25 -16.05 -27.29
C THR A 254 9.45 -15.55 -28.10
N ARG A 255 10.19 -14.56 -27.60
CA ARG A 255 11.40 -14.04 -28.26
C ARG A 255 12.44 -15.12 -28.55
N ASN A 256 12.75 -15.95 -27.55
CA ASN A 256 13.72 -17.02 -27.69
C ASN A 256 13.24 -18.08 -28.68
N TRP A 257 11.97 -18.45 -28.61
CA TRP A 257 11.38 -19.42 -29.52
C TRP A 257 11.45 -18.94 -30.98
N TYR A 258 11.13 -17.67 -31.26
CA TYR A 258 11.29 -17.09 -32.60
C TYR A 258 12.74 -17.12 -33.07
N ALA A 259 13.69 -16.78 -32.18
CA ALA A 259 15.12 -16.82 -32.48
C ALA A 259 15.60 -18.24 -32.83
N GLU A 260 15.11 -19.27 -32.12
CA GLU A 260 15.37 -20.69 -32.41
C GLU A 260 14.82 -21.11 -33.77
N GLN A 261 13.69 -20.54 -34.20
CA GLN A 261 13.13 -20.74 -35.54
C GLN A 261 13.80 -19.88 -36.64
N GLY A 262 14.84 -19.10 -36.28
CA GLY A 262 15.58 -18.26 -37.22
C GLY A 262 14.94 -16.91 -37.53
N LEU A 263 13.91 -16.49 -36.78
CA LEU A 263 13.23 -15.21 -36.94
C LEU A 263 13.52 -14.30 -35.74
N GLN A 264 14.10 -13.12 -35.97
CA GLN A 264 14.35 -12.15 -34.90
C GLN A 264 13.19 -11.16 -34.80
N LEU A 265 12.53 -11.11 -33.64
CA LEU A 265 11.44 -10.16 -33.40
C LEU A 265 11.98 -8.74 -33.17
N PRO A 266 11.32 -7.70 -33.73
CA PRO A 266 11.69 -6.29 -33.50
C PRO A 266 11.70 -5.91 -32.02
N ALA A 267 12.34 -4.78 -31.68
CA ALA A 267 12.34 -4.23 -30.32
C ALA A 267 10.92 -3.89 -29.82
N PRO A 268 10.67 -3.91 -28.49
CA PRO A 268 9.36 -3.59 -27.94
C PRO A 268 8.96 -2.15 -28.26
N LEU A 269 7.71 -1.98 -28.70
CA LEU A 269 7.08 -0.69 -28.95
C LEU A 269 6.31 -0.24 -27.70
N GLN A 270 6.18 1.07 -27.53
CA GLN A 270 5.33 1.63 -26.49
C GLN A 270 3.89 1.75 -27.01
N PRO A 271 2.89 1.17 -26.32
CA PRO A 271 1.50 1.46 -26.64
C PRO A 271 1.21 2.95 -26.37
N PRO A 272 0.27 3.56 -27.11
CA PRO A 272 -0.19 4.90 -26.80
C PRO A 272 -0.78 4.95 -25.39
N LEU A 273 -0.56 6.07 -24.71
CA LEU A 273 -1.13 6.33 -23.40
C LEU A 273 -2.53 6.95 -23.55
N ASP A 274 -3.46 6.45 -22.77
CA ASP A 274 -4.79 7.04 -22.62
C ASP A 274 -4.68 8.35 -21.82
N PRO A 275 -5.42 9.42 -22.19
CA PRO A 275 -5.57 10.63 -21.36
C PRO A 275 -5.78 10.36 -19.85
N TYR A 276 -6.54 9.33 -19.49
CA TYR A 276 -6.76 8.92 -18.11
C TYR A 276 -5.45 8.44 -17.45
N GLU A 277 -4.69 7.59 -18.13
CA GLU A 277 -3.42 7.05 -17.62
C GLU A 277 -2.37 8.16 -17.47
N ILE A 278 -2.33 9.13 -18.39
CA ILE A 278 -1.47 10.31 -18.28
C ILE A 278 -1.78 11.09 -17.00
N ARG A 279 -3.07 11.35 -16.73
CA ARG A 279 -3.51 12.07 -15.53
C ARG A 279 -3.16 11.29 -14.26
N GLU A 280 -3.43 9.99 -14.22
CA GLU A 280 -3.13 9.14 -13.07
C GLU A 280 -1.63 9.11 -12.75
N LEU A 281 -0.77 9.00 -13.78
CA LEU A 281 0.69 9.04 -13.62
C LEU A 281 1.18 10.37 -13.02
N GLN A 282 0.59 11.49 -13.44
CA GLN A 282 0.91 12.80 -12.90
C GLN A 282 0.48 12.93 -11.43
N GLU A 283 -0.73 12.48 -11.08
CA GLU A 283 -1.25 12.49 -9.71
C GLU A 283 -0.42 11.60 -8.79
N ARG A 284 -0.04 10.39 -9.25
CA ARG A 284 0.83 9.48 -8.51
C ARG A 284 2.22 10.08 -8.27
N LYS A 285 2.80 10.73 -9.28
CA LYS A 285 4.10 11.42 -9.12
C LYS A 285 4.01 12.52 -8.07
N LYS A 286 2.99 13.37 -8.12
CA LYS A 286 2.76 14.44 -7.12
C LYS A 286 2.64 13.88 -5.71
N ARG A 287 1.92 12.76 -5.54
CA ARG A 287 1.79 12.09 -4.24
C ARG A 287 3.12 11.57 -3.72
N ASN A 288 3.90 10.90 -4.57
CA ASN A 288 5.21 10.37 -4.18
C ASN A 288 6.17 11.50 -3.81
N ASP A 289 6.18 12.59 -4.60
CA ASP A 289 7.02 13.77 -4.33
C ASP A 289 6.63 14.42 -2.99
N TYR A 290 5.33 14.49 -2.69
CA TYR A 290 4.83 14.97 -1.40
C TYR A 290 5.24 14.07 -0.24
N GLU A 291 5.11 12.75 -0.37
CA GLU A 291 5.51 11.79 0.66
C GLU A 291 7.03 11.86 0.92
N MET A 292 7.84 11.95 -0.13
CA MET A 292 9.29 12.14 -0.02
C MET A 292 9.65 13.46 0.66
N ALA A 293 8.99 14.55 0.30
CA ALA A 293 9.20 15.85 0.95
C ALA A 293 8.82 15.81 2.44
N LYS A 294 7.70 15.15 2.77
CA LYS A 294 7.27 14.95 4.15
C LYS A 294 8.27 14.13 4.95
N GLN A 295 8.79 13.03 4.39
CA GLN A 295 9.81 12.20 5.03
C GLN A 295 11.10 12.98 5.30
N ARG A 296 11.57 13.77 4.33
CA ARG A 296 12.75 14.63 4.51
C ARG A 296 12.57 15.65 5.64
N ARG A 297 11.38 16.26 5.74
CA ARG A 297 11.06 17.19 6.83
C ARG A 297 11.09 16.51 8.20
N VAL A 298 10.42 15.36 8.33
CA VAL A 298 10.42 14.59 9.57
C VAL A 298 11.84 14.16 9.96
N GLN A 299 12.63 13.69 8.99
CA GLN A 299 14.02 13.30 9.24
C GLN A 299 14.88 14.48 9.71
N ALA A 300 14.74 15.66 9.09
CA ALA A 300 15.45 16.86 9.52
C ALA A 300 15.05 17.29 10.94
N GLU A 301 13.76 17.22 11.29
CA GLU A 301 13.27 17.49 12.65
C GLU A 301 13.85 16.48 13.66
N MET A 302 13.89 15.18 13.31
CA MET A 302 14.49 14.15 14.17
C MET A 302 15.99 14.41 14.41
N MET A 303 16.75 14.65 13.35
CA MET A 303 18.19 14.98 13.44
C MET A 303 18.42 16.20 14.33
N HIS A 304 17.64 17.28 14.15
CA HIS A 304 17.75 18.47 14.99
C HIS A 304 17.49 18.17 16.48
N THR A 305 16.48 17.34 16.79
CA THR A 305 16.23 16.94 18.18
C THR A 305 17.35 16.09 18.78
N GLU A 306 18.01 15.25 17.97
CA GLU A 306 19.15 14.45 18.38
C GLU A 306 20.38 15.31 18.64
N GLU A 307 20.66 16.29 17.79
CA GLU A 307 21.73 17.28 18.00
C GLU A 307 21.51 18.07 19.30
N VAL A 308 20.29 18.57 19.53
CA VAL A 308 19.96 19.31 20.76
C VAL A 308 20.12 18.40 21.99
N LYS A 309 19.66 17.15 21.93
CA LYS A 309 19.86 16.17 23.01
C LYS A 309 21.33 15.87 23.25
N HIS A 310 22.13 15.70 22.20
CA HIS A 310 23.55 15.43 22.30
C HIS A 310 24.29 16.61 22.94
N ARG A 311 23.98 17.86 22.53
CA ARG A 311 24.53 19.07 23.17
C ARG A 311 24.14 19.15 24.63
N PHE A 312 22.87 18.89 24.96
CA PHE A 312 22.41 18.84 26.34
C PHE A 312 23.21 17.81 27.15
N LEU A 313 23.29 16.55 26.72
CA LEU A 313 23.99 15.50 27.46
C LEU A 313 25.50 15.76 27.63
N THR A 314 26.14 16.45 26.68
CA THR A 314 27.59 16.68 26.68
C THR A 314 28.00 17.93 27.46
N TYR A 315 27.17 18.97 27.41
CA TYR A 315 27.45 20.29 27.96
C TYR A 315 26.53 20.71 29.10
N ASP A 316 25.63 19.84 29.56
CA ASP A 316 24.82 20.11 30.76
C ASP A 316 25.75 20.46 31.93
N ARG A 317 25.35 21.49 32.68
CA ARG A 317 26.09 22.09 33.82
C ARG A 317 27.47 22.70 33.48
N LYS A 318 27.91 22.70 32.22
CA LYS A 318 29.11 23.44 31.80
C LYS A 318 28.70 24.86 31.43
N VAL A 319 29.05 25.80 32.30
CA VAL A 319 28.69 27.21 32.16
C VAL A 319 29.96 28.03 32.20
N LEU A 320 30.17 28.84 31.18
CA LEU A 320 31.31 29.74 31.10
C LEU A 320 30.92 31.04 31.79
N ARG A 321 31.69 31.44 32.79
CA ARG A 321 31.47 32.67 33.54
C ARG A 321 32.54 33.70 33.18
N PHE A 322 32.08 34.87 32.80
CA PHE A 322 32.88 36.05 32.48
C PHE A 322 32.53 37.20 33.42
N TYR A 323 33.51 38.05 33.70
CA TYR A 323 33.35 39.25 34.49
C TYR A 323 33.47 40.46 33.58
N GLY A 324 32.44 41.30 33.64
CA GLY A 324 32.32 42.49 32.81
C GLY A 324 32.07 43.74 33.62
N VAL A 325 32.36 44.88 32.99
CA VAL A 325 32.01 46.21 33.49
C VAL A 325 31.13 46.87 32.45
N TRP A 326 29.97 47.35 32.89
CA TRP A 326 29.15 48.28 32.13
C TRP A 326 29.32 49.68 32.74
N ASP A 327 29.97 50.57 31.99
CA ASP A 327 30.18 51.95 32.42
C ASP A 327 29.04 52.84 31.91
N ASP A 328 28.12 53.20 32.81
CA ASP A 328 26.98 54.06 32.51
C ASP A 328 27.15 55.50 33.01
N ARG A 329 28.34 55.86 33.52
CA ARG A 329 28.62 57.16 34.18
C ARG A 329 28.36 58.40 33.32
N HIS A 330 28.20 58.23 32.02
CA HIS A 330 27.88 59.32 31.10
C HIS A 330 26.43 59.82 31.25
N HIS A 331 25.55 59.06 31.89
CA HIS A 331 24.17 59.47 32.18
C HIS A 331 24.05 60.18 33.54
N ILE A 332 23.05 61.05 33.69
CA ILE A 332 22.85 61.92 34.86
C ILE A 332 22.69 61.14 36.17
N PHE A 333 22.16 59.91 36.11
CA PHE A 333 22.06 58.96 37.23
C PHE A 333 22.89 57.69 37.01
N GLY A 334 23.86 57.79 36.10
CA GLY A 334 24.68 56.68 35.64
C GLY A 334 25.63 56.18 36.70
N GLN A 335 25.75 54.86 36.82
CA GLN A 335 26.69 54.20 37.71
C GLN A 335 27.55 53.20 36.93
N ARG A 336 28.66 52.79 37.53
CA ARG A 336 29.49 51.71 36.97
C ARG A 336 29.03 50.39 37.54
N HIS A 337 28.44 49.55 36.71
CA HIS A 337 27.91 48.26 37.11
C HIS A 337 28.93 47.16 36.84
N TYR A 338 29.29 46.41 37.88
CA TYR A 338 30.07 45.20 37.74
C TYR A 338 29.12 44.04 37.48
N VAL A 339 29.25 43.39 36.33
CA VAL A 339 28.34 42.34 35.89
C VAL A 339 29.06 41.02 35.75
N THR A 340 28.34 39.95 36.03
CA THR A 340 28.74 38.57 35.75
C THR A 340 27.91 38.08 34.59
N ILE A 341 28.56 37.71 33.50
CA ILE A 341 27.94 37.14 32.30
C ILE A 341 28.12 35.62 32.38
N ARG A 342 27.06 34.85 32.26
CA ARG A 342 27.16 33.39 32.16
C ARG A 342 26.66 32.93 30.80
N PHE A 343 27.52 32.20 30.10
CA PHE A 343 27.24 31.60 28.81
C PHE A 343 27.02 30.09 28.99
N TYR A 344 25.84 29.62 28.60
CA TYR A 344 25.46 28.22 28.71
C TYR A 344 25.80 27.47 27.42
N LEU A 345 26.72 26.51 27.49
CA LEU A 345 27.25 25.83 26.30
C LEU A 345 26.23 24.94 25.57
N PHE A 346 25.17 24.49 26.25
CA PHE A 346 24.23 23.54 25.64
C PHE A 346 23.20 24.19 24.71
N ASP A 347 22.76 25.41 25.01
CA ASP A 347 21.73 26.14 24.27
C ASP A 347 22.18 27.53 23.79
N PHE A 348 23.46 27.87 24.00
CA PHE A 348 24.07 29.15 23.62
C PHE A 348 23.30 30.37 24.14
N THR A 349 22.66 30.21 25.30
CA THR A 349 21.99 31.30 25.98
C THR A 349 22.92 32.01 26.95
N ILE A 350 22.61 33.27 27.22
CA ILE A 350 23.39 34.13 28.08
C ILE A 350 22.47 34.67 29.17
N ASP A 351 22.95 34.60 30.42
CA ASP A 351 22.40 35.39 31.52
C ASP A 351 23.38 36.49 31.94
N MET A 352 22.84 37.55 32.54
CA MET A 352 23.66 38.63 33.08
C MET A 352 23.12 39.06 34.43
N GLN A 353 24.00 39.05 35.44
CA GLN A 353 23.65 39.38 36.82
C GLN A 353 24.63 40.41 37.38
N GLU A 354 24.14 41.34 38.22
CA GLU A 354 25.01 42.26 38.95
C GLU A 354 25.86 41.51 39.98
N ARG A 355 27.14 41.88 40.09
CA ARG A 355 28.07 41.30 41.05
C ARG A 355 27.75 41.80 42.46
N GLU A 356 27.84 40.87 43.41
CA GLU A 356 27.71 41.14 44.85
C GLU A 356 28.81 42.10 45.33
N GLY A 357 28.42 43.18 46.02
CA GLY A 357 29.32 44.24 46.48
C GLY A 357 29.14 45.61 45.80
N SER A 358 28.21 45.74 44.85
CA SER A 358 27.74 47.05 44.38
C SER A 358 27.07 47.79 45.57
N PRO A 359 27.25 49.12 45.75
CA PRO A 359 26.66 49.88 46.86
C PRO A 359 25.13 49.72 47.00
N SER A 360 24.46 49.23 45.95
CA SER A 360 23.01 49.00 45.91
C SER A 360 22.53 47.73 46.65
N GLY A 361 23.42 46.83 47.06
CA GLY A 361 23.15 45.72 47.99
C GLY A 361 22.17 44.61 47.53
N GLN A 362 21.42 44.80 46.43
CA GLN A 362 20.49 43.79 45.90
C GLN A 362 21.09 43.08 44.69
N LYS A 363 21.00 41.74 44.69
CA LYS A 363 21.33 40.88 43.53
C LYS A 363 20.29 41.09 42.43
N THR A 364 20.42 42.16 41.65
CA THR A 364 19.53 42.40 40.52
C THR A 364 20.02 41.59 39.30
N ARG A 365 19.09 40.90 38.64
CA ARG A 365 19.37 40.21 37.37
C ARG A 365 19.12 41.22 36.26
N PHE A 366 20.16 41.58 35.51
CA PHE A 366 20.04 42.51 34.38
C PHE A 366 19.42 41.85 33.16
N LEU A 367 19.74 40.57 32.92
CA LEU A 367 19.27 39.81 31.77
C LEU A 367 18.83 38.42 32.20
N VAL A 368 17.58 38.08 31.89
CA VAL A 368 17.10 36.70 31.98
C VAL A 368 17.73 35.89 30.87
N ARG A 369 18.07 34.64 31.19
CA ARG A 369 18.69 33.68 30.28
C ARG A 369 17.97 33.63 28.93
N GLN A 370 18.64 34.07 27.87
CA GLN A 370 18.13 34.04 26.50
C GLN A 370 19.27 34.09 25.48
N ARG A 371 18.97 33.76 24.21
CA ARG A 371 19.92 33.98 23.12
C ARG A 371 19.94 35.47 22.77
N ILE A 372 21.13 36.01 22.49
CA ILE A 372 21.33 37.44 22.23
C ILE A 372 21.79 37.59 20.77
N PRO A 373 21.09 38.33 19.91
CA PRO A 373 21.57 38.65 18.56
C PRO A 373 22.86 39.46 18.61
N ARG A 374 23.81 39.22 17.70
CA ARG A 374 25.07 40.00 17.62
C ARG A 374 24.79 41.46 17.31
N ASP A 375 23.95 41.68 16.30
CA ASP A 375 23.44 42.99 15.90
C ASP A 375 21.97 43.08 16.33
N PHE A 376 21.70 43.79 17.41
CA PHE A 376 20.32 44.07 17.83
C PHE A 376 19.87 45.41 17.24
N ARG A 377 19.10 45.37 16.15
CA ARG A 377 18.48 46.56 15.55
C ARG A 377 16.99 46.60 15.86
N ASN A 378 16.29 45.49 15.62
CA ASN A 378 14.85 45.37 15.75
C ASN A 378 14.43 44.06 16.43
N LEU A 379 13.18 43.99 16.87
CA LEU A 379 12.61 42.79 17.51
C LEU A 379 12.59 41.55 16.58
N ASP A 380 12.63 41.74 15.27
CA ASP A 380 12.69 40.63 14.31
C ASP A 380 14.03 39.90 14.32
N ASP A 381 15.11 40.54 14.79
CA ASP A 381 16.42 39.91 14.96
C ASP A 381 16.38 38.80 16.04
N MET A 382 15.38 38.82 16.93
CA MET A 382 15.14 37.76 17.91
C MET A 382 14.51 36.48 17.30
N LYS A 383 13.99 36.57 16.06
CA LYS A 383 13.34 35.44 15.36
C LYS A 383 14.26 34.76 14.34
N LEU A 384 15.51 35.21 14.21
CA LEU A 384 16.50 34.57 13.35
C LEU A 384 16.63 33.10 13.78
N GLY A 385 16.34 32.17 12.87
CA GLY A 385 16.45 30.73 13.14
C GLY A 385 17.86 30.17 12.91
N ALA A 386 18.76 30.99 12.38
CA ALA A 386 20.15 30.60 12.08
C ALA A 386 21.06 30.97 13.25
N ASP A 387 21.90 30.01 13.68
CA ASP A 387 22.80 30.18 14.83
C ASP A 387 23.85 31.30 14.62
N GLU A 388 24.18 31.61 13.36
CA GLU A 388 25.17 32.63 12.97
C GLU A 388 24.77 34.08 13.35
N GLY A 389 23.48 34.34 13.56
CA GLY A 389 22.99 35.67 13.96
C GLY A 389 23.13 35.97 15.45
N PHE A 390 23.45 34.97 16.27
CA PHE A 390 23.52 35.10 17.72
C PHE A 390 24.95 35.19 18.23
N LEU A 391 25.10 35.80 19.40
CA LEU A 391 26.36 35.88 20.12
C LEU A 391 26.85 34.47 20.44
N GLY A 392 28.03 34.14 19.93
CA GLY A 392 28.69 32.86 20.16
C GLY A 392 29.73 32.96 21.27
N LEU A 393 30.41 31.84 21.51
CA LEU A 393 31.58 31.82 22.39
C LEU A 393 32.72 32.69 21.83
N GLU A 394 32.86 32.73 20.51
CA GLU A 394 33.91 33.48 19.80
C GLU A 394 33.86 35.00 20.07
N ASP A 395 32.69 35.53 20.41
CA ASP A 395 32.51 36.96 20.67
C ASP A 395 32.85 37.34 22.12
N LEU A 396 32.87 36.37 23.04
CA LEU A 396 33.13 36.56 24.47
C LEU A 396 34.63 36.38 24.79
N VAL A 397 35.43 37.37 24.39
CA VAL A 397 36.89 37.38 24.59
C VAL A 397 37.28 38.37 25.69
N ILE A 398 38.27 38.02 26.50
CA ILE A 398 38.81 38.92 27.54
C ILE A 398 39.47 40.13 26.85
N GLY A 399 39.09 41.32 27.29
CA GLY A 399 39.53 42.59 26.72
C GLY A 399 38.66 43.11 25.57
N SER A 400 37.65 42.37 25.12
CA SER A 400 36.69 42.85 24.12
C SER A 400 35.52 43.62 24.75
N VAL A 401 34.89 44.47 23.95
CA VAL A 401 33.64 45.15 24.30
C VAL A 401 32.51 44.44 23.55
N VAL A 402 31.60 43.86 24.30
CA VAL A 402 30.48 43.07 23.79
C VAL A 402 29.20 43.91 23.86
N PRO A 403 28.51 44.14 22.73
CA PRO A 403 27.21 44.79 22.73
C PRO A 403 26.12 43.78 23.15
N ILE A 404 25.42 44.06 24.25
CA ILE A 404 24.25 43.30 24.70
C ILE A 404 23.04 44.23 24.76
N PHE A 405 22.07 44.06 23.84
CA PHE A 405 20.87 44.91 23.74
C PHE A 405 21.18 46.42 23.78
N GLY A 406 22.19 46.84 23.02
CA GLY A 406 22.64 48.25 22.96
C GLY A 406 23.53 48.70 24.13
N LYS A 407 23.73 47.87 25.16
CA LYS A 407 24.66 48.15 26.26
C LYS A 407 26.05 47.61 25.91
N ARG A 408 27.06 48.47 25.98
CA ARG A 408 28.46 48.09 25.73
C ARG A 408 29.09 47.60 27.02
N ILE A 409 29.44 46.31 27.08
CA ILE A 409 30.02 45.69 28.27
C ILE A 409 31.46 45.32 27.97
N PHE A 410 32.38 45.82 28.78
CA PHE A 410 33.78 45.48 28.68
C PHE A 410 34.08 44.22 29.51
N VAL A 411 34.51 43.14 28.87
CA VAL A 411 34.85 41.88 29.55
C VAL A 411 36.31 41.95 30.00
N TYR A 412 36.56 41.86 31.30
CA TYR A 412 37.92 42.04 31.84
C TYR A 412 38.54 40.77 32.43
N ASP A 413 37.72 39.79 32.82
CA ASP A 413 38.23 38.55 33.41
C ASP A 413 37.25 37.37 33.21
N CYS A 414 37.68 36.15 33.48
CA CYS A 414 36.86 34.94 33.43
C CYS A 414 37.19 33.97 34.57
N ASP A 415 36.24 33.07 34.86
CA ASP A 415 36.39 32.03 35.87
C ASP A 415 37.44 30.98 35.46
N ASP A 416 38.00 30.26 36.43
CA ASP A 416 39.07 29.27 36.17
C ASP A 416 38.59 28.13 35.25
N PHE A 417 37.32 27.75 35.36
CA PHE A 417 36.71 26.78 34.45
C PHE A 417 36.62 27.30 33.02
N THR A 418 36.34 28.59 32.83
CA THR A 418 36.28 29.23 31.51
C THR A 418 37.66 29.40 30.89
N ARG A 419 38.70 29.53 31.73
CA ARG A 419 40.09 29.72 31.31
C ARG A 419 40.75 28.41 30.84
N ARG A 420 40.32 27.27 31.39
CA ARG A 420 40.73 25.93 30.98
C ARG A 420 39.99 25.49 29.74
#